data_AF-A0A845YES8-F1
#
_entry.id   AF-A0A845YES8-F1
#
_cell.length_a   1.000
_cell.length_b   1.000
_cell.length_c   1.000
_cell.angle_alpha   90.00
_cell.angle_beta   90.00
_cell.angle_gamma   90.00
#
_symmetry.space_group_name_H-M   'P 1'
#
loop_
_entity.id
_entity.type
_entity.pdbx_description
1 polymer ?
#
loop_
_entity_poly.entity_id
_entity_poly.type
_entity_poly.pdbx_seq_one_letter_code
_entity_poly.pdbx_strand_id
1 'polypeptide(L)'
;EIMDAQTIGLRDNLIVLGKHSGRNAFRTRLQELGYDLSDRELNKAFLRFKELADKKKEISDRDLEAIVNDETQQVAEHFKLELVQVSCGSNARHTATVTIFTPNGEELMDAAIGTGPVDAIYKAINRVVDIPNDLIEYSVQSVTAGIDAIGEVTIRLRHNQHIYSGHAANTDIVVASAHAYIHALNRLYSAIQVSELLPPQRVAVPAGTGV
;
A
#
# COMPACT_ATOMS: atom_id res chain seq x y z
N GLU A 1 6.93 -45.77 -15.01
CA GLU A 1 5.92 -44.70 -15.06
C GLU A 1 6.61 -43.41 -14.61
N ILE A 2 6.69 -42.41 -15.47
CA ILE A 2 7.30 -41.11 -15.14
C ILE A 2 6.17 -40.28 -14.55
N MET A 3 6.23 -40.03 -13.24
CA MET A 3 5.19 -39.26 -12.55
C MET A 3 5.30 -37.78 -12.92
N ASP A 4 4.15 -37.22 -13.32
CA ASP A 4 4.01 -35.83 -13.73
C ASP A 4 4.07 -34.88 -12.51
N ALA A 5 4.94 -33.88 -12.62
CA ALA A 5 5.31 -32.95 -11.54
C ALA A 5 4.15 -32.07 -11.04
N GLN A 6 3.01 -32.08 -11.74
CA GLN A 6 1.81 -31.35 -11.34
C GLN A 6 1.08 -31.95 -10.13
N THR A 7 1.35 -33.21 -9.78
CA THR A 7 0.62 -33.90 -8.68
C THR A 7 1.06 -33.45 -7.29
N ILE A 8 2.21 -32.78 -7.16
CA ILE A 8 2.78 -32.35 -5.86
C ILE A 8 2.46 -30.90 -5.47
N GLY A 9 1.59 -30.20 -6.22
CA GLY A 9 1.14 -28.87 -5.82
C GLY A 9 2.20 -27.77 -5.88
N LEU A 10 3.24 -27.92 -6.72
CA LEU A 10 4.17 -26.85 -7.03
C LEU A 10 3.46 -25.78 -7.86
N ARG A 11 2.81 -24.82 -7.19
CA ARG A 11 2.26 -23.63 -7.84
C ARG A 11 3.41 -22.72 -8.24
N ASP A 12 3.48 -22.47 -9.55
CA ASP A 12 4.23 -21.45 -10.29
C ASP A 12 5.73 -21.30 -9.99
N ASN A 13 6.52 -21.16 -11.06
CA ASN A 13 7.95 -20.87 -10.98
C ASN A 13 8.19 -19.61 -10.13
N LEU A 14 8.53 -19.78 -8.85
CA LEU A 14 9.01 -18.71 -7.98
C LEU A 14 10.24 -18.09 -8.64
N ILE A 15 10.08 -16.89 -9.19
CA ILE A 15 11.20 -16.11 -9.73
C ILE A 15 12.09 -15.72 -8.55
N VAL A 16 13.15 -16.49 -8.32
CA VAL A 16 14.17 -16.13 -7.32
C VAL A 16 14.95 -14.93 -7.83
N LEU A 17 14.86 -13.82 -7.11
CA LEU A 17 15.60 -12.62 -7.44
C LEU A 17 17.02 -12.66 -6.84
N GLY A 18 18.01 -12.35 -7.67
CA GLY A 18 19.41 -12.25 -7.28
C GLY A 18 20.16 -11.23 -8.12
N LYS A 19 21.49 -11.18 -8.00
CA LYS A 19 22.34 -10.16 -8.63
C LYS A 19 22.17 -10.02 -10.15
N HIS A 20 21.76 -11.10 -10.82
CA HIS A 20 21.56 -11.14 -12.27
C HIS A 20 20.13 -10.80 -12.70
N SER A 21 19.19 -10.67 -11.76
CA SER A 21 17.81 -10.35 -12.09
C SER A 21 17.72 -8.94 -12.66
N GLY A 22 17.02 -8.83 -13.80
CA GLY A 22 16.80 -7.57 -14.50
C GLY A 22 15.63 -6.77 -13.92
N ARG A 23 15.51 -5.52 -14.36
CA ARG A 23 14.47 -4.59 -13.88
C ARG A 23 13.04 -5.10 -14.15
N ASN A 24 12.81 -5.80 -15.25
CA ASN A 24 11.49 -6.40 -15.54
C ASN A 24 11.13 -7.49 -14.52
N ALA A 25 12.06 -8.40 -14.19
CA ALA A 25 11.81 -9.44 -13.19
C ALA A 25 11.53 -8.84 -11.81
N PHE A 26 12.26 -7.78 -11.44
CA PHE A 26 12.01 -7.01 -10.22
C PHE A 26 10.63 -6.36 -10.21
N ARG A 27 10.22 -5.68 -11.31
CA ARG A 27 8.88 -5.09 -11.45
C ARG A 27 7.78 -6.13 -11.31
N THR A 28 7.88 -7.25 -12.04
CA THR A 28 6.86 -8.31 -12.00
C THR A 28 6.71 -8.85 -10.59
N ARG A 29 7.83 -9.12 -9.89
CA ARG A 29 7.78 -9.59 -8.51
C ARG A 29 7.14 -8.56 -7.56
N LEU A 30 7.47 -7.28 -7.71
CA LEU A 30 6.83 -6.22 -6.94
C LEU A 30 5.33 -6.11 -7.21
N GLN A 31 4.88 -6.29 -8.45
CA GLN A 31 3.46 -6.31 -8.81
C GLN A 31 2.74 -7.53 -8.21
N GLU A 32 3.38 -8.69 -8.16
CA GLU A 32 2.86 -9.90 -7.49
C GLU A 32 2.74 -9.71 -5.98
N LEU A 33 3.69 -9.02 -5.35
CA LEU A 33 3.64 -8.58 -3.95
C LEU A 33 2.67 -7.43 -3.70
N GLY A 34 2.18 -6.84 -4.78
CA GLY A 34 1.10 -5.88 -4.78
C GLY A 34 1.50 -4.42 -4.80
N TYR A 35 2.78 -4.13 -5.02
CA TYR A 35 3.32 -2.80 -5.22
C TYR A 35 3.22 -2.39 -6.68
N ASP A 36 2.56 -1.24 -6.91
CA ASP A 36 2.61 -0.53 -8.18
C ASP A 36 3.44 0.73 -8.00
N LEU A 37 4.59 0.78 -8.68
CA LEU A 37 5.56 1.86 -8.57
C LEU A 37 5.66 2.60 -9.90
N SER A 38 5.72 3.93 -9.82
CA SER A 38 6.07 4.75 -10.97
C SER A 38 7.46 4.39 -11.51
N ASP A 39 7.75 4.72 -12.78
CA ASP A 39 9.06 4.45 -13.36
C ASP A 39 10.22 5.10 -12.58
N ARG A 40 9.95 6.20 -11.88
CA ARG A 40 10.92 6.90 -11.04
C ARG A 40 11.21 6.14 -9.75
N GLU A 41 10.16 5.73 -9.04
CA GLU A 41 10.26 4.95 -7.80
C GLU A 41 10.88 3.57 -8.06
N LEU A 42 10.44 2.92 -9.14
CA LEU A 42 10.98 1.62 -9.55
C LEU A 42 12.48 1.71 -9.85
N ASN A 43 12.94 2.78 -10.50
CA ASN A 43 14.37 2.98 -10.76
C ASN A 43 15.18 3.08 -9.47
N LYS A 44 14.67 3.84 -8.49
CA LYS A 44 15.35 4.06 -7.22
C LYS A 44 15.37 2.79 -6.37
N ALA A 45 14.24 2.10 -6.30
CA ALA A 45 14.12 0.77 -5.69
C ALA A 45 15.05 -0.25 -6.36
N PHE A 46 15.15 -0.24 -7.70
CA PHE A 46 16.01 -1.16 -8.43
C PHE A 46 17.51 -0.96 -8.15
N LEU A 47 17.96 0.28 -7.95
CA LEU A 47 19.34 0.57 -7.55
C LEU A 47 19.68 -0.06 -6.19
N ARG A 48 18.80 0.10 -5.21
CA ARG A 48 18.96 -0.49 -3.88
C ARG A 48 18.86 -2.01 -3.89
N PHE A 49 17.97 -2.55 -4.72
CA PHE A 49 17.93 -3.99 -5.00
C PHE A 49 19.27 -4.51 -5.49
N LYS A 50 19.96 -3.79 -6.39
CA LYS A 50 21.30 -4.19 -6.85
C LYS A 50 22.33 -4.15 -5.72
N GLU A 51 22.34 -3.10 -4.91
CA GLU A 51 23.24 -3.00 -3.76
C GLU A 51 23.03 -4.14 -2.75
N LEU A 52 21.78 -4.54 -2.54
CA LEU A 52 21.44 -5.64 -1.63
C LEU A 52 21.79 -6.99 -2.25
N ALA A 53 21.54 -7.17 -3.55
CA ALA A 53 21.85 -8.39 -4.29
C ALA A 53 23.35 -8.63 -4.48
N ASP A 54 24.16 -7.58 -4.42
CA ASP A 54 25.62 -7.71 -4.36
C ASP A 54 26.11 -8.24 -3.00
N LYS A 55 25.36 -7.98 -1.92
CA LYS A 55 25.69 -8.42 -0.56
C LYS A 55 25.06 -9.77 -0.19
N LYS A 56 23.93 -10.13 -0.81
CA LYS A 56 23.14 -11.32 -0.50
C LYS A 56 22.88 -12.13 -1.77
N LYS A 57 23.18 -13.43 -1.73
CA LYS A 57 23.07 -14.32 -2.91
C LYS A 57 21.64 -14.42 -3.46
N GLU A 58 20.66 -14.44 -2.57
CA GLU A 58 19.24 -14.53 -2.88
C GLU A 58 18.48 -13.46 -2.10
N ILE A 59 17.62 -12.73 -2.81
CA ILE A 59 16.76 -11.68 -2.27
C ILE A 59 15.39 -12.30 -2.02
N SER A 60 14.96 -12.25 -0.77
CA SER A 60 13.63 -12.69 -0.34
C SER A 60 12.59 -11.60 -0.59
N ASP A 61 11.31 -11.97 -0.61
CA ASP A 61 10.23 -10.99 -0.78
C ASP A 61 10.27 -9.88 0.27
N ARG A 62 10.62 -10.21 1.52
CA ARG A 62 10.83 -9.23 2.60
C ARG A 62 11.90 -8.19 2.30
N ASP A 63 12.96 -8.61 1.62
CA ASP A 63 14.01 -7.69 1.23
C ASP A 63 13.50 -6.72 0.16
N LEU A 64 12.66 -7.20 -0.77
CA LEU A 64 12.02 -6.36 -1.80
C LEU A 64 11.03 -5.38 -1.16
N GLU A 65 10.19 -5.86 -0.25
CA GLU A 65 9.25 -5.06 0.53
C GLU A 65 9.98 -3.99 1.35
N ALA A 66 11.10 -4.33 2.00
CA ALA A 66 11.92 -3.37 2.72
C ALA A 66 12.49 -2.28 1.80
N ILE A 67 13.00 -2.67 0.62
CA ILE A 67 13.49 -1.72 -0.40
C ILE A 67 12.36 -0.79 -0.86
N VAL A 68 11.16 -1.32 -1.06
CA VAL A 68 10.02 -0.52 -1.53
C VAL A 68 9.43 0.34 -0.43
N ASN A 69 9.35 -0.14 0.80
CA ASN A 69 8.88 0.64 1.95
C ASN A 69 9.81 1.84 2.22
N ASP A 70 11.13 1.65 2.14
CA ASP A 70 12.10 2.75 2.32
C ASP A 70 12.05 3.77 1.16
N GLU A 71 11.57 3.37 -0.02
CA GLU A 71 11.37 4.27 -1.17
C GLU A 71 10.00 4.97 -1.17
N THR A 72 8.95 4.26 -0.75
CA THR A 72 7.60 4.81 -0.62
C THR A 72 7.41 5.62 0.66
N GLN A 73 8.39 5.64 1.56
CA GLN A 73 8.48 6.60 2.66
C GLN A 73 8.76 8.05 2.21
N GLN A 74 8.97 8.31 0.91
CA GLN A 74 8.94 9.68 0.36
C GLN A 74 7.56 10.11 -0.16
N VAL A 75 6.48 9.46 0.26
CA VAL A 75 5.15 10.07 0.16
C VAL A 75 5.08 11.14 1.24
N ALA A 76 4.83 12.39 0.86
CA ALA A 76 4.61 13.45 1.84
C ALA A 76 3.51 13.02 2.82
N GLU A 77 3.82 13.07 4.11
CA GLU A 77 2.93 12.66 5.19
C GLU A 77 1.87 13.76 5.40
N HIS A 78 0.90 13.79 4.50
CA HIS A 78 -0.18 14.77 4.45
C HIS A 78 -1.14 14.60 5.63
N PHE A 79 -1.63 13.39 5.81
CA PHE A 79 -2.40 12.97 6.97
C PHE A 79 -1.50 12.14 7.88
N LYS A 80 -1.40 12.56 9.15
CA LYS A 80 -0.65 11.82 10.17
C LYS A 80 -1.61 11.27 11.21
N LEU A 81 -1.57 9.96 11.40
CA LEU A 81 -2.36 9.26 12.42
C LEU A 81 -1.69 9.41 13.79
N GLU A 82 -2.36 10.08 14.72
CA GLU A 82 -1.86 10.30 16.08
C GLU A 82 -2.42 9.29 17.07
N LEU A 83 -3.72 8.98 16.94
CA LEU A 83 -4.40 8.06 17.85
C LEU A 83 -5.27 7.09 17.08
N VAL A 84 -5.21 5.83 17.50
CA VAL A 84 -6.21 4.81 17.19
C VAL A 84 -6.61 4.14 18.49
N GLN A 85 -7.88 4.24 18.84
CA GLN A 85 -8.47 3.52 19.95
C GLN A 85 -9.63 2.69 19.42
N VAL A 86 -9.62 1.38 19.70
CA VAL A 86 -10.68 0.47 19.26
C VAL A 86 -11.26 -0.27 20.44
N SER A 87 -12.59 -0.37 20.47
CA SER A 87 -13.33 -1.27 21.35
C SER A 87 -14.04 -2.32 20.50
N CYS A 88 -13.73 -3.60 20.74
CA CYS A 88 -14.26 -4.72 19.97
C CYS A 88 -14.54 -5.94 20.85
N GLY A 89 -15.36 -6.87 20.36
CA GLY A 89 -15.71 -8.12 21.03
C GLY A 89 -16.85 -8.84 20.32
N SER A 90 -17.02 -10.14 20.55
CA SER A 90 -17.93 -11.00 19.75
C SER A 90 -19.38 -10.53 19.70
N ASN A 91 -19.86 -9.81 20.72
CA ASN A 91 -21.20 -9.21 20.77
C ASN A 91 -21.16 -7.70 21.06
N ALA A 92 -19.98 -7.07 20.93
CA ALA A 92 -19.82 -5.66 21.20
C ALA A 92 -20.14 -4.82 19.95
N ARG A 93 -20.50 -3.55 20.17
CA ARG A 93 -20.51 -2.56 19.08
C ARG A 93 -19.08 -2.17 18.79
N HIS A 94 -18.53 -2.68 17.70
CA HIS A 94 -17.19 -2.32 17.23
C HIS A 94 -17.11 -0.82 17.01
N THR A 95 -16.35 -0.14 17.86
CA THR A 95 -16.25 1.32 17.86
C THR A 95 -14.78 1.70 17.79
N ALA A 96 -14.45 2.61 16.88
CA ALA A 96 -13.11 3.16 16.77
C ALA A 96 -13.16 4.68 16.93
N THR A 97 -12.18 5.23 17.64
CA THR A 97 -11.89 6.65 17.74
C THR A 97 -10.51 6.87 17.12
N VAL A 98 -10.39 7.87 16.24
CA VAL A 98 -9.13 8.22 15.60
C VAL A 98 -8.84 9.71 15.76
N THR A 99 -7.56 10.04 15.91
CA THR A 99 -7.05 11.42 15.81
C THR A 99 -6.08 11.51 14.66
N ILE A 100 -6.28 12.48 13.79
CA ILE A 100 -5.47 12.69 12.59
C ILE A 100 -5.07 14.16 12.51
N PHE A 101 -3.79 14.43 12.25
CA PHE A 101 -3.35 15.75 11.81
C PHE A 101 -3.53 15.88 10.30
N THR A 102 -4.20 16.95 9.88
CA THR A 102 -4.42 17.28 8.48
C THR A 102 -3.17 17.92 7.85
N PRO A 103 -3.12 18.06 6.51
CA PRO A 103 -2.00 18.72 5.83
C PRO A 103 -1.81 20.18 6.25
N ASN A 104 -2.87 20.81 6.77
CA ASN A 104 -2.86 22.18 7.26
C ASN A 104 -2.37 22.29 8.72
N GLY A 105 -2.06 21.15 9.36
CA GLY A 105 -1.63 21.09 10.76
C GLY A 105 -2.78 21.07 11.77
N GLU A 106 -4.03 20.99 11.33
CA GLU A 106 -5.19 20.89 12.24
C GLU A 106 -5.33 19.48 12.79
N GLU A 107 -5.59 19.37 14.09
CA GLU A 107 -5.91 18.11 14.75
C GLU A 107 -7.42 17.85 14.66
N LEU A 108 -7.79 16.75 14.01
CA LEU A 108 -9.18 16.31 13.89
C LEU A 108 -9.37 14.97 14.58
N MET A 109 -10.47 14.83 15.29
CA MET A 109 -10.83 13.63 16.02
C MET A 109 -12.27 13.24 15.71
N ASP A 110 -12.50 11.96 15.40
CA ASP A 110 -13.85 11.42 15.20
C ASP A 110 -13.92 9.96 15.66
N ALA A 111 -15.14 9.47 15.82
CA ALA A 111 -15.45 8.09 16.14
C ALA A 111 -16.55 7.51 15.25
N ALA A 112 -16.43 6.23 14.94
CA ALA A 112 -17.42 5.50 14.15
C ALA A 112 -17.65 4.08 14.65
N ILE A 113 -18.83 3.55 14.29
CA ILE A 113 -19.21 2.17 14.54
C ILE A 113 -19.12 1.38 13.23
N GLY A 114 -18.51 0.20 13.31
CA GLY A 114 -18.33 -0.71 12.20
C GLY A 114 -18.94 -2.08 12.43
N THR A 115 -18.92 -2.90 11.38
CA THR A 115 -19.23 -4.34 11.45
C THR A 115 -18.09 -5.11 12.12
N GLY A 116 -16.87 -4.56 12.11
CA GLY A 116 -15.68 -5.06 12.79
C GLY A 116 -14.75 -3.91 13.22
N PRO A 117 -13.64 -4.21 13.92
CA PRO A 117 -12.71 -3.20 14.41
C PRO A 117 -12.07 -2.38 13.27
N VAL A 118 -11.66 -3.06 12.20
CA VAL A 118 -11.04 -2.43 11.02
C VAL A 118 -12.04 -1.57 10.26
N ASP A 119 -13.27 -2.06 10.05
CA ASP A 119 -14.34 -1.27 9.40
C ASP A 119 -14.69 0.00 10.20
N ALA A 120 -14.71 -0.10 11.54
CA ALA A 120 -14.94 1.05 12.41
C ALA A 120 -13.85 2.11 12.25
N ILE A 121 -12.57 1.69 12.19
CA ILE A 121 -11.44 2.58 11.94
C ILE A 121 -11.61 3.29 10.60
N TYR A 122 -11.88 2.55 9.52
CA TYR A 122 -11.95 3.15 8.18
C TYR A 122 -13.10 4.14 8.05
N LYS A 123 -14.24 3.85 8.67
CA LYS A 123 -15.36 4.80 8.74
C LYS A 123 -14.99 6.07 9.50
N ALA A 124 -14.28 5.96 10.63
CA ALA A 124 -13.83 7.12 11.39
C ALA A 124 -12.83 7.96 10.59
N ILE A 125 -11.82 7.31 9.98
CA ILE A 125 -10.82 7.98 9.13
C ILE A 125 -11.50 8.67 7.94
N ASN A 126 -12.41 8.00 7.24
CA ASN A 126 -13.08 8.55 6.06
C ASN A 126 -13.93 9.79 6.40
N ARG A 127 -14.51 9.87 7.60
CA ARG A 127 -15.25 11.06 8.04
C ARG A 127 -14.34 12.24 8.35
N VAL A 128 -13.14 11.97 8.85
CA VAL A 128 -12.14 13.01 9.13
C VAL A 128 -11.49 13.52 7.84
N VAL A 129 -11.14 12.61 6.93
CA VAL A 129 -10.41 12.93 5.70
C VAL A 129 -11.33 13.45 4.59
N ASP A 130 -12.59 13.01 4.57
CA ASP A 130 -13.64 13.41 3.61
C ASP A 130 -13.24 13.32 2.13
N ILE A 131 -12.49 12.26 1.78
CA ILE A 131 -12.13 11.94 0.39
C ILE A 131 -12.90 10.67 -0.02
N PRO A 132 -13.73 10.71 -1.08
CA PRO A 132 -14.47 9.52 -1.50
C PRO A 132 -13.50 8.46 -2.03
N ASN A 133 -13.59 7.24 -1.54
CA ASN A 133 -12.73 6.14 -1.96
C ASN A 133 -13.43 4.79 -1.71
N ASP A 134 -13.06 3.78 -2.49
CA ASP A 134 -13.49 2.39 -2.28
C ASP A 134 -12.32 1.54 -1.78
N LEU A 135 -12.50 0.83 -0.67
CA LEU A 135 -11.58 -0.24 -0.29
C LEU A 135 -11.82 -1.45 -1.20
N ILE A 136 -10.85 -1.77 -2.05
CA ILE A 136 -10.93 -2.92 -2.98
C ILE A 136 -10.12 -4.13 -2.51
N GLU A 137 -9.11 -3.92 -1.66
CA GLU A 137 -8.32 -5.00 -1.10
C GLU A 137 -7.90 -4.70 0.34
N TYR A 138 -8.08 -5.71 1.18
CA TYR A 138 -7.58 -5.79 2.54
C TYR A 138 -6.93 -7.18 2.70
N SER A 139 -5.63 -7.22 2.94
CA SER A 139 -4.88 -8.46 3.14
C SER A 139 -4.03 -8.34 4.40
N VAL A 140 -4.02 -9.40 5.22
CA VAL A 140 -3.19 -9.52 6.42
C VAL A 140 -2.39 -10.80 6.34
N GLN A 141 -1.08 -10.71 6.54
CA GLN A 141 -0.17 -11.85 6.52
C GLN A 141 0.73 -11.85 7.75
N SER A 142 0.98 -13.02 8.33
CA SER A 142 1.96 -13.15 9.41
C SER A 142 3.36 -13.25 8.82
N VAL A 143 4.24 -12.32 9.20
CA VAL A 143 5.63 -12.32 8.77
C VAL A 143 6.45 -13.25 9.65
N THR A 144 6.27 -13.19 10.97
CA THR A 144 7.00 -14.06 11.92
C THR A 144 6.05 -15.05 12.57
N ALA A 145 6.61 -16.11 13.14
CA ALA A 145 5.86 -17.09 13.93
C ALA A 145 6.06 -16.78 15.41
N GLY A 146 5.02 -17.02 16.22
CA GLY A 146 5.04 -16.74 17.65
C GLY A 146 3.86 -15.89 18.10
N ILE A 147 3.73 -15.69 19.41
CA ILE A 147 2.72 -14.79 19.99
C ILE A 147 3.04 -13.31 19.72
N ASP A 148 4.30 -13.04 19.40
CA ASP A 148 4.90 -11.77 19.01
C ASP A 148 5.05 -11.66 17.48
N ALA A 149 4.26 -12.46 16.75
CA ALA A 149 4.22 -12.41 15.29
C ALA A 149 3.91 -10.99 14.81
N ILE A 150 4.74 -10.49 13.89
CA ILE A 150 4.47 -9.26 13.18
C ILE A 150 3.43 -9.58 12.10
N GLY A 151 2.31 -8.88 12.13
CA GLY A 151 1.33 -8.89 11.07
C GLY A 151 1.61 -7.77 10.08
N GLU A 152 1.69 -8.12 8.81
CA GLU A 152 1.76 -7.19 7.70
C GLU A 152 0.39 -7.01 7.09
N VAL A 153 0.03 -5.74 6.84
CA VAL A 153 -1.27 -5.35 6.30
C VAL A 153 -1.06 -4.59 5.00
N THR A 154 -1.73 -5.05 3.95
CA THR A 154 -1.78 -4.42 2.64
C THR A 154 -3.19 -3.92 2.35
N ILE A 155 -3.29 -2.65 1.96
CA ILE A 155 -4.52 -1.96 1.61
C ILE A 155 -4.45 -1.48 0.18
N ARG A 156 -5.56 -1.64 -0.56
CA ARG A 156 -5.75 -0.95 -1.83
C ARG A 156 -7.06 -0.18 -1.85
N LEU A 157 -6.94 1.11 -2.12
CA LEU A 157 -8.05 2.01 -2.33
C LEU A 157 -8.19 2.30 -3.82
N ARG A 158 -9.43 2.34 -4.29
CA ARG A 158 -9.76 2.82 -5.63
C ARG A 158 -10.41 4.18 -5.50
N HIS A 159 -9.93 5.12 -6.30
CA HIS A 159 -10.58 6.41 -6.50
C HIS A 159 -10.60 6.70 -8.01
N ASN A 160 -11.81 6.89 -8.55
CA ASN A 160 -12.05 6.91 -9.99
C ASN A 160 -11.50 5.62 -10.67
N GLN A 161 -10.59 5.76 -11.64
CA GLN A 161 -9.96 4.63 -12.33
C GLN A 161 -8.57 4.26 -11.79
N HIS A 162 -8.12 4.90 -10.71
CA HIS A 162 -6.78 4.70 -10.16
C HIS A 162 -6.82 3.91 -8.85
N ILE A 163 -5.78 3.11 -8.63
CA ILE A 163 -5.58 2.30 -7.43
C ILE A 163 -4.41 2.86 -6.64
N TYR A 164 -4.59 3.00 -5.34
CA TYR A 164 -3.60 3.51 -4.39
C TYR A 164 -3.37 2.47 -3.31
N SER A 165 -2.12 2.07 -3.13
CA SER A 165 -1.75 1.04 -2.17
C SER A 165 -1.06 1.60 -0.94
N GLY A 166 -1.29 0.96 0.20
CA GLY A 166 -0.68 1.30 1.47
C GLY A 166 -0.35 0.04 2.26
N HIS A 167 0.78 0.08 2.96
CA HIS A 167 1.36 -1.08 3.63
C HIS A 167 1.82 -0.67 5.02
N ALA A 168 1.64 -1.55 6.01
CA ALA A 168 2.19 -1.37 7.35
C ALA A 168 2.40 -2.73 8.02
N ALA A 169 3.40 -2.80 8.88
CA ALA A 169 3.70 -3.99 9.68
C ALA A 169 3.74 -3.63 11.17
N ASN A 170 3.05 -4.40 12.00
CA ASN A 170 3.02 -4.21 13.45
C ASN A 170 2.66 -5.53 14.14
N THR A 171 3.04 -5.69 15.40
CA THR A 171 2.54 -6.80 16.23
C THR A 171 1.05 -6.64 16.52
N ASP A 172 0.53 -5.41 16.54
CA ASP A 172 -0.90 -5.10 16.57
C ASP A 172 -1.45 -4.89 15.15
N ILE A 173 -2.15 -5.90 14.63
CA ILE A 173 -2.75 -5.87 13.29
C ILE A 173 -3.82 -4.79 13.13
N VAL A 174 -4.47 -4.35 14.21
CA VAL A 174 -5.50 -3.30 14.16
C VAL A 174 -4.83 -1.96 13.93
N VAL A 175 -3.73 -1.70 14.64
CA VAL A 175 -2.89 -0.51 14.45
C VAL A 175 -2.23 -0.53 13.07
N ALA A 176 -1.65 -1.66 12.64
CA ALA A 176 -1.11 -1.81 11.28
C ALA A 176 -2.17 -1.51 10.21
N SER A 177 -3.39 -2.02 10.39
CA SER A 177 -4.49 -1.77 9.44
C SER A 177 -4.83 -0.29 9.30
N ALA A 178 -4.75 0.48 10.38
CA ALA A 178 -4.98 1.92 10.36
C ALA A 178 -3.85 2.68 9.65
N HIS A 179 -2.59 2.34 9.95
CA HIS A 179 -1.43 2.95 9.29
C HIS A 179 -1.39 2.64 7.79
N ALA A 180 -1.62 1.39 7.40
CA ALA A 180 -1.65 0.99 5.98
C ALA A 180 -2.72 1.78 5.21
N TYR A 181 -3.88 2.01 5.83
CA TYR A 181 -4.96 2.80 5.24
C TYR A 181 -4.58 4.28 5.06
N ILE A 182 -3.97 4.90 6.08
CA ILE A 182 -3.46 6.28 6.00
C ILE A 182 -2.37 6.42 4.93
N HIS A 183 -1.48 5.42 4.80
CA HIS A 183 -0.48 5.40 3.75
C HIS A 183 -1.13 5.38 2.34
N ALA A 184 -2.17 4.58 2.14
CA ALA A 184 -2.91 4.54 0.89
C ALA A 184 -3.61 5.88 0.60
N LEU A 185 -4.21 6.50 1.63
CA LEU A 185 -4.85 7.82 1.52
C LEU A 185 -3.85 8.93 1.21
N ASN A 186 -2.66 8.92 1.82
CA ASN A 186 -1.62 9.92 1.54
C ASN A 186 -1.16 9.87 0.08
N ARG A 187 -1.07 8.66 -0.51
CA ARG A 187 -0.78 8.50 -1.95
C ARG A 187 -1.92 9.00 -2.82
N LEU A 188 -3.16 8.67 -2.46
CA LEU A 188 -4.36 9.15 -3.15
C LEU A 188 -4.40 10.69 -3.14
N TYR A 189 -4.25 11.30 -1.97
CA TYR A 189 -4.28 12.75 -1.80
C TYR A 189 -3.17 13.47 -2.58
N SER A 190 -1.95 12.92 -2.54
CA SER A 190 -0.83 13.43 -3.34
C SER A 190 -1.14 13.43 -4.83
N ALA A 191 -1.79 12.37 -5.33
CA ALA A 191 -2.17 12.27 -6.73
C ALA A 191 -3.28 13.25 -7.14
N ILE A 192 -4.24 13.51 -6.26
CA ILE A 192 -5.28 14.54 -6.47
C ILE A 192 -4.61 15.92 -6.61
N GLN A 193 -3.72 16.29 -5.67
CA GLN A 193 -3.04 17.58 -5.74
C GLN A 193 -2.20 17.77 -7.00
N VAL A 194 -1.49 16.72 -7.44
CA VAL A 194 -0.70 16.76 -8.69
C VAL A 194 -1.62 16.94 -9.91
N SER A 195 -2.79 16.30 -9.92
CA SER A 195 -3.77 16.45 -10.99
C SER A 195 -4.38 17.86 -11.04
N GLU A 196 -4.55 18.53 -9.89
CA GLU A 196 -5.06 19.90 -9.83
C GLU A 196 -4.00 20.94 -10.25
N LEU A 197 -2.72 20.63 -10.04
CA LEU A 197 -1.59 21.50 -10.43
C LEU A 197 -1.26 21.43 -11.93
N LEU A 198 -1.69 20.40 -12.65
CA LEU A 198 -1.51 20.27 -14.10
C LEU A 198 -2.73 20.89 -14.82
N PRO A 199 -2.59 22.04 -15.52
CA PRO A 199 -3.69 22.57 -16.31
C PRO A 199 -4.09 21.54 -17.39
N PRO A 200 -5.39 21.46 -17.77
CA PRO A 200 -5.82 20.56 -18.82
C PRO A 200 -5.01 20.85 -20.07
N GLN A 201 -4.28 19.84 -20.57
CA GLN A 201 -3.65 19.92 -21.87
C GLN A 201 -4.76 20.22 -22.87
N ARG A 202 -4.78 21.46 -23.38
CA ARG A 202 -5.58 21.80 -24.56
C ARG A 202 -5.16 20.81 -25.63
N VAL A 203 -6.03 19.85 -25.92
CA VAL A 203 -5.92 19.02 -27.11
C VAL A 203 -5.83 20.00 -28.27
N ALA A 204 -4.64 20.16 -28.83
CA ALA A 204 -4.44 20.96 -30.02
C ALA A 204 -5.24 20.27 -31.12
N VAL A 205 -6.42 20.82 -31.42
CA VAL A 205 -7.18 20.45 -32.61
C VAL A 205 -6.23 20.72 -33.77
N PRO A 206 -5.82 19.71 -34.56
CA PRO A 206 -4.99 19.97 -35.72
C PRO A 206 -5.79 20.90 -36.63
N ALA A 207 -5.22 22.08 -36.91
CA ALA A 207 -5.76 23.00 -37.88
C ALA A 207 -5.89 22.23 -39.21
N GLY A 208 -7.14 21.95 -39.59
CA GLY A 208 -7.46 21.36 -40.88
C GLY A 208 -6.84 22.19 -41.98
N THR A 209 -6.02 21.54 -42.79
CA THR A 209 -5.42 22.08 -44.00
C THR A 209 -6.33 21.71 -45.18
N GLY A 210 -6.75 22.72 -45.95
CA GLY A 210 -7.32 22.61 -47.30
C GLY A 210 -8.77 22.10 -47.36
N VAL A 211 -9.65 22.59 -48.24
CA VAL A 211 -9.49 23.36 -49.49
C VAL A 211 -10.79 24.14 -49.70
#